data_AF-A0A226M6D1-F1
#
_entry.id   AF-A0A226M6D1-F1
#
_cell.length_a   1.000
_cell.length_b   1.000
_cell.length_c   1.000
_cell.angle_alpha   90.00
_cell.angle_beta   90.00
_cell.angle_gamma   90.00
#
_symmetry.space_group_name_H-M   'P 1'
#
loop_
_entity.id
_entity.type
_entity.pdbx_description
1 polymer ?
#
loop_
_entity_poly.entity_id
_entity_poly.type
_entity_poly.pdbx_seq_one_letter_code
_entity_poly.pdbx_strand_id
1 'polypeptide(L)' 'ICDELGVKRPSSVKVFSGKSERSSSGLLEWESKSDALETLGFLNHYQMKNPNGPYPYTLKLCFSTAQHAS' A
#
# COMPACT_ATOMS: atom_id res chain seq x y z
N ILE A 1 -2.47 -4.86 -9.50
CA ILE A 1 -2.71 -5.24 -8.08
C ILE A 1 -4.14 -4.95 -7.64
N CYS A 2 -4.58 -3.69 -7.44
CA CYS A 2 -5.95 -3.44 -6.94
C CYS A 2 -7.02 -4.08 -7.84
N ASP A 3 -6.95 -3.86 -9.16
CA ASP A 3 -7.91 -4.47 -10.08
C ASP A 3 -7.79 -6.01 -10.14
N GLU A 4 -6.57 -6.55 -10.00
CA GLU A 4 -6.31 -8.00 -10.00
C GLU A 4 -6.89 -8.67 -8.75
N LEU A 5 -6.88 -7.97 -7.61
CA LEU A 5 -7.45 -8.43 -6.35
C LEU A 5 -8.94 -8.07 -6.20
N GLY A 6 -9.53 -7.37 -7.17
CA GLY A 6 -10.92 -6.94 -7.12
C GLY A 6 -11.23 -5.89 -6.04
N VAL A 7 -10.22 -5.14 -5.57
CA VAL A 7 -10.39 -4.12 -4.52
C VAL A 7 -10.35 -2.70 -5.09
N LYS A 8 -10.99 -1.77 -4.37
CA LYS A 8 -11.06 -0.37 -4.79
C LYS A 8 -9.66 0.26 -4.81
N ARG A 9 -9.36 1.03 -5.86
CA ARG A 9 -8.12 1.81 -5.96
C ARG A 9 -8.11 2.93 -4.90
N PRO A 10 -6.95 3.26 -4.32
CA PRO A 10 -6.84 4.41 -3.43
C PRO A 10 -7.14 5.70 -4.20
N SER A 11 -7.82 6.65 -3.55
CA SER A 11 -8.09 8.00 -4.08
C SER A 11 -6.84 8.89 -4.08
N SER A 12 -5.90 8.64 -3.15
CA SER A 12 -4.60 9.29 -3.12
C SER A 12 -3.49 8.34 -2.64
N VAL A 13 -2.28 8.55 -3.15
CA VAL A 13 -1.08 7.78 -2.82
C VAL A 13 0.06 8.75 -2.53
N LYS A 14 0.60 8.69 -1.32
CA LYS A 14 1.81 9.44 -0.95
C LYS A 14 2.96 8.49 -0.67
N VAL A 15 4.01 8.58 -1.45
CA VAL A 15 5.27 7.88 -1.14
C VAL A 15 6.13 8.79 -0.29
N PHE A 16 6.63 8.29 0.84
CA PHE A 16 7.53 9.04 1.70
C PHE A 16 8.92 9.11 1.06
N SER A 17 9.48 10.32 1.01
CA SER A 17 10.89 10.52 0.69
C SER A 17 11.74 10.05 1.88
N GLY A 18 12.36 8.86 1.76
CA GLY A 18 13.18 8.25 2.81
C GLY A 18 14.46 7.62 2.24
N LYS A 19 15.55 7.68 3.03
CA LYS A 19 16.95 7.41 2.63
C LYS A 19 17.31 5.94 2.30
N SER A 20 16.36 5.00 2.31
CA SER A 20 16.67 3.57 2.13
C SER A 20 16.39 3.14 0.69
N GLU A 21 17.44 2.71 -0.01
CA GLU A 21 17.32 2.09 -1.34
C GLU A 21 16.66 0.69 -1.31
N ARG A 22 16.45 0.13 -0.11
CA ARG A 22 15.97 -1.26 0.05
C ARG A 22 14.45 -1.39 0.04
N SER A 23 13.70 -0.34 0.38
CA SER A 23 12.22 -0.40 0.42
C SER A 23 11.62 0.99 0.52
N SER A 24 10.43 1.16 -0.06
CA SER A 24 9.62 2.39 0.08
C SER A 24 8.52 2.22 1.12
N SER A 25 8.10 3.33 1.71
CA SER A 25 6.92 3.42 2.58
C SER A 25 6.08 4.63 2.20
N GLY A 26 4.84 4.69 2.66
CA GLY A 26 3.90 5.74 2.26
C GLY A 26 2.53 5.61 2.89
N LEU A 27 1.59 6.42 2.38
CA LEU A 27 0.18 6.41 2.72
C LEU A 27 -0.66 6.08 1.48
N LEU A 28 -1.73 5.33 1.72
CA LEU A 28 -2.78 5.07 0.76
C LEU A 28 -4.09 5.56 1.38
N GLU A 29 -4.85 6.34 0.62
CA GLU A 29 -6.11 6.95 1.07
C GLU A 29 -7.28 6.42 0.27
N TRP A 30 -8.43 6.27 0.93
CA TRP A 30 -9.71 5.94 0.31
C TRP A 30 -10.78 6.90 0.84
N GLU A 31 -11.89 6.99 0.11
CA GLU A 31 -13.03 7.85 0.47
C GLU A 31 -13.73 7.41 1.77
N SER A 32 -13.66 6.12 2.11
CA SER A 32 -14.35 5.55 3.27
C SER A 32 -13.42 4.65 4.11
N LYS A 33 -13.69 4.57 5.42
CA LYS A 33 -13.00 3.64 6.32
C LYS A 33 -13.27 2.18 5.95
N SER A 34 -14.45 1.89 5.42
CA SER A 34 -14.82 0.53 4.98
C SER A 34 -13.95 0.10 3.80
N ASP A 35 -13.74 0.98 2.82
CA ASP A 35 -12.92 0.71 1.63
C ASP A 35 -11.46 0.44 2.04
N ALA A 36 -10.94 1.21 3.00
CA ALA A 36 -9.61 1.02 3.55
C ALA A 36 -9.49 -0.31 4.33
N LEU A 37 -10.50 -0.69 5.11
CA LEU A 37 -10.53 -1.95 5.85
C LEU A 37 -10.63 -3.17 4.92
N GLU A 38 -11.52 -3.12 3.93
CA GLU A 38 -11.66 -4.17 2.92
C GLU A 38 -10.34 -4.36 2.18
N THR A 39 -9.77 -3.26 1.68
CA THR A 39 -8.49 -3.31 0.98
C THR A 39 -7.36 -3.83 1.88
N LEU A 40 -7.33 -3.46 3.16
CA LEU A 40 -6.36 -4.01 4.12
C LEU A 40 -6.43 -5.54 4.18
N GLY A 41 -7.63 -6.14 4.17
CA GLY A 41 -7.82 -7.58 4.23
C GLY A 41 -7.24 -8.34 3.04
N PHE A 42 -7.31 -7.76 1.83
CA PHE A 42 -6.81 -8.40 0.60
C PHE A 42 -5.36 -8.03 0.25
N LEU A 43 -4.99 -6.78 0.49
CA LEU A 43 -3.74 -6.21 0.00
C LEU A 43 -2.58 -6.36 0.98
N ASN A 44 -2.86 -6.52 2.28
CA ASN A 44 -1.81 -6.74 3.25
C ASN A 44 -1.08 -8.06 2.97
N HIS A 45 0.24 -8.06 3.10
CA HIS A 45 1.13 -9.18 2.79
C HIS A 45 1.21 -9.61 1.33
N TYR A 46 0.64 -8.82 0.41
CA TYR A 46 0.80 -9.06 -1.02
C TYR A 46 2.29 -9.10 -1.41
N GLN A 47 2.66 -10.10 -2.22
CA GLN A 47 4.03 -10.31 -2.69
C GLN A 47 4.30 -9.47 -3.93
N MET A 48 4.88 -8.29 -3.73
CA MET A 48 5.26 -7.39 -4.82
C MET A 48 6.55 -7.86 -5.49
N LYS A 49 6.58 -7.78 -6.82
CA LYS A 49 7.77 -8.13 -7.60
C LYS A 49 8.96 -7.28 -7.17
N ASN A 50 10.11 -7.92 -7.00
CA ASN A 50 11.38 -7.27 -6.75
C ASN A 50 12.23 -7.36 -8.03
N PRO A 51 12.41 -6.27 -8.80
CA PRO A 51 13.20 -6.31 -10.02
C PRO A 51 14.71 -6.52 -9.77
N ASN A 52 15.17 -6.25 -8.53
CA ASN A 52 16.60 -6.21 -8.19
C ASN A 52 17.08 -7.41 -7.37
N GLY A 53 16.22 -8.41 -7.11
CA GLY A 53 16.59 -9.52 -6.25
C GLY A 53 15.67 -10.74 -6.41
N PRO A 54 16.08 -11.91 -5.87
CA PRO A 54 15.38 -13.17 -6.08
C PRO A 54 14.08 -13.29 -5.26
N TYR A 55 13.92 -12.49 -4.21
CA TYR A 55 12.78 -12.55 -3.31
C TYR A 55 11.86 -11.33 -3.45
N PRO A 56 10.52 -11.53 -3.50
CA PRO A 56 9.55 -10.45 -3.57
C PRO A 56 9.52 -9.59 -2.31
N TYR A 57 9.03 -8.36 -2.44
CA TYR A 57 8.72 -7.50 -1.30
C TYR A 57 7.36 -7.89 -0.73
N THR A 58 7.30 -8.21 0.56
CA THR A 58 6.03 -8.35 1.26
C THR A 58 5.48 -6.98 1.63
N LEU A 59 4.35 -6.58 1.04
CA LEU A 59 3.66 -5.34 1.40
C LEU A 59 3.14 -5.43 2.84
N LYS A 60 3.39 -4.40 3.65
CA LYS A 60 2.89 -4.31 5.02
C LYS A 60 2.02 -3.08 5.16
N LEU A 61 0.76 -3.29 5.55
CA LEU A 61 -0.23 -2.24 5.72
C LEU A 61 -0.68 -2.17 7.18
N CYS A 62 -0.97 -0.96 7.63
CA CYS A 62 -1.60 -0.66 8.91
C CYS A 62 -2.41 0.63 8.80
N PHE A 63 -3.32 0.86 9.75
CA PHE A 63 -4.05 2.12 9.80
C PHE A 63 -3.14 3.28 10.21
N SER A 64 -3.32 4.42 9.56
CA SER A 64 -2.63 5.68 9.85
C SER A 64 -3.57 6.64 10.58
N THR A 65 -2.99 7.53 11.40
CA THR A 65 -3.69 8.67 12.00
C THR A 65 -3.64 9.92 11.12
N ALA A 66 -2.91 9.87 9.99
CA ALA A 66 -2.89 10.96 9.00
C ALA A 66 -4.29 11.18 8.43
N GLN A 67 -4.69 12.44 8.28
CA GLN A 67 -6.00 12.80 7.73
C GLN A 67 -6.07 12.56 6.21
N HIS A 68 -4.97 12.80 5.49
CA HIS A 68 -4.87 12.66 4.04
C HIS A 68 -3.52 12.05 3.62
N ALA A 69 -3.50 11.39 2.46
CA ALA A 69 -2.29 10.96 1.77
C ALA A 69 -1.82 12.06 0.80
N SER A 70 -1.48 13.23 1.33
CA SER A 70 -0.99 14.43 0.62
C SER A 70 0.40 14.79 1.09
#